data_AF-A0A919YQT9-F1
#
_entry.id   AF-A0A919YQT9-F1
#
_cell.length_a   1.000
_cell.length_b   1.000
_cell.length_c   1.000
_cell.angle_alpha   90.00
_cell.angle_beta   90.00
_cell.angle_gamma   90.00
#
_symmetry.space_group_name_H-M   'P 1'
#
loop_
_entity.id
_entity.type
_entity.pdbx_description
1 polymer ?
#
loop_
_entity_poly.entity_id
_entity_poly.type
_entity_poly.pdbx_seq_one_letter_code
_entity_poly.pdbx_strand_id
1 'polypeptide(L)'
;MSYWQGIRYLIWNDIRNARWKNLFVIVLVAYLTLFTYRELAAIVSDSTKEPYTFLIDYLILIMFSITGLTTTHLYGFGSKKDLLSERLAYWRSLPIKIEQIVWSRVAGVTIFSLLSLVAYYLFVGILMKLDSLSFELVPYMLHGLTVYAIIYVFNLIYLVVEMSCTYKQYMIYCWIIPFVKLLIVLCYTLIWKFFLLESLFYAVQRTPIIMAAASIILIAASCLLAFRIINERVRTRNILN
;
A
#
# COMPACT_ATOMS: atom_id res chain seq x y z
N MET A 1 -30.05 -7.05 -4.58
CA MET A 1 -29.18 -6.22 -3.71
C MET A 1 -28.77 -4.97 -4.45
N SER A 2 -28.75 -3.82 -3.78
CA SER A 2 -28.17 -2.58 -4.34
C SER A 2 -26.67 -2.75 -4.60
N TYR A 3 -26.13 -2.00 -5.57
CA TYR A 3 -24.74 -2.13 -5.99
C TYR A 3 -23.75 -1.97 -4.82
N TRP A 4 -23.99 -0.96 -3.99
CA TRP A 4 -23.19 -0.65 -2.81
C TRP A 4 -23.34 -1.66 -1.68
N GLN A 5 -24.49 -2.34 -1.59
CA GLN A 5 -24.70 -3.38 -0.58
C GLN A 5 -23.80 -4.58 -0.82
N GLY A 6 -23.61 -4.98 -2.09
CA GLY A 6 -22.70 -6.08 -2.46
C GLY A 6 -21.24 -5.75 -2.11
N ILE A 7 -20.78 -4.55 -2.46
CA ILE A 7 -19.42 -4.08 -2.15
C ILE A 7 -19.20 -4.05 -0.63
N ARG A 8 -20.11 -3.41 0.12
CA ARG A 8 -20.01 -3.31 1.59
C ARG A 8 -20.00 -4.68 2.25
N TYR A 9 -20.83 -5.61 1.77
CA TYR A 9 -20.89 -6.97 2.30
C TYR A 9 -19.55 -7.70 2.14
N LEU A 10 -18.93 -7.63 0.97
CA LEU A 10 -17.63 -8.25 0.72
C LEU A 10 -16.51 -7.63 1.57
N ILE A 11 -16.45 -6.30 1.65
CA ILE A 11 -15.46 -5.60 2.49
C ILE A 11 -15.64 -5.98 3.96
N TRP A 12 -16.88 -5.97 4.46
CA TRP A 12 -17.16 -6.32 5.85
C TRP A 12 -16.80 -7.77 6.17
N ASN A 13 -17.09 -8.69 5.24
CA ASN A 13 -16.68 -10.08 5.36
C ASN A 13 -15.15 -10.22 5.41
N ASP A 14 -14.42 -9.51 4.56
CA ASP A 14 -12.95 -9.50 4.58
C ASP A 14 -12.40 -8.94 5.90
N ILE A 15 -12.93 -7.81 6.41
CA ILE A 15 -12.55 -7.22 7.70
C ILE A 15 -12.81 -8.21 8.84
N ARG A 16 -14.00 -8.83 8.87
CA ARG A 16 -14.37 -9.79 9.92
C ARG A 16 -13.48 -11.03 9.90
N ASN A 17 -13.10 -11.48 8.71
CA ASN A 17 -12.24 -12.65 8.53
C ASN A 17 -10.76 -12.35 8.80
N ALA A 18 -10.33 -11.09 8.70
CA ALA A 18 -8.97 -10.69 9.05
C ALA A 18 -8.66 -10.92 10.55
N ARG A 19 -9.65 -10.82 11.45
CA ARG A 19 -9.54 -11.08 12.91
C ARG A 19 -8.26 -10.42 13.49
N TRP A 20 -7.43 -11.19 14.18
CA TRP A 20 -6.18 -10.77 14.82
C TRP A 20 -5.08 -10.28 13.86
N LYS A 21 -5.22 -10.52 12.54
CA LYS A 21 -4.20 -10.12 11.55
C LYS A 21 -4.08 -8.59 11.42
N ASN A 22 -5.20 -7.87 11.60
CA ASN A 22 -5.15 -6.40 11.61
C ASN A 22 -4.36 -5.87 12.81
N LEU A 23 -4.41 -6.55 13.96
CA LEU A 23 -3.58 -6.20 15.12
C LEU A 23 -2.10 -6.42 14.80
N PHE A 24 -1.77 -7.51 14.09
CA PHE A 24 -0.39 -7.75 13.63
C PHE A 24 0.12 -6.62 12.73
N VAL A 25 -0.72 -6.09 11.82
CA VAL A 25 -0.34 -4.91 11.00
C VAL A 25 -0.05 -3.69 11.86
N ILE A 26 -0.87 -3.41 12.88
CA ILE A 26 -0.64 -2.28 13.79
C ILE A 26 0.67 -2.47 14.57
N VAL A 27 0.92 -3.67 15.09
CA VAL A 27 2.18 -4.00 15.78
C VAL A 27 3.38 -3.85 14.85
N LEU A 28 3.27 -4.31 13.60
CA LEU A 28 4.31 -4.16 12.59
C LEU A 28 4.55 -2.69 12.26
N VAL A 29 3.51 -1.88 12.11
CA VAL A 29 3.62 -0.44 11.87
C VAL A 29 4.30 0.25 13.05
N ALA A 30 3.89 -0.04 14.29
CA ALA A 30 4.51 0.50 15.49
C ALA A 30 5.99 0.10 15.60
N TYR A 31 6.31 -1.17 15.33
CA TYR A 31 7.68 -1.66 15.27
C TYR A 31 8.49 -0.89 14.23
N LEU A 32 8.02 -0.79 13.00
CA LEU A 32 8.70 -0.06 11.93
C LEU A 32 8.91 1.41 12.29
N THR A 33 7.90 2.05 12.87
CA THR A 33 8.01 3.43 13.35
C THR A 33 9.17 3.57 14.34
N LEU A 34 9.37 2.65 15.29
CA LEU A 34 10.50 2.74 16.23
C LEU A 34 11.88 2.72 15.53
N PHE A 35 12.00 2.04 14.38
CA PHE A 35 13.26 2.02 13.62
C PHE A 35 13.42 3.19 12.66
N THR A 36 12.31 3.72 12.12
CA THR A 36 12.38 4.78 11.10
C THR A 36 12.13 6.18 11.63
N TYR A 37 11.65 6.35 12.87
CA TYR A 37 11.23 7.67 13.35
C TYR A 37 12.38 8.68 13.39
N ARG A 38 13.58 8.28 13.83
CA ARG A 38 14.72 9.21 13.97
C ARG A 38 15.08 9.89 12.68
N GLU A 39 15.01 9.12 11.61
CA GLU A 39 15.43 9.53 10.29
C GLU A 39 14.33 10.30 9.57
N LEU A 40 13.06 9.89 9.73
CA LEU A 40 11.95 10.72 9.29
C LEU A 40 11.91 12.04 10.06
N ALA A 41 12.20 12.01 11.35
CA ALA A 41 12.34 13.20 12.17
C ALA A 41 13.48 14.08 11.65
N ALA A 42 14.64 13.51 11.31
CA ALA A 42 15.75 14.27 10.75
C ALA A 42 15.40 14.97 9.44
N ILE A 43 14.65 14.30 8.56
CA ILE A 43 14.12 14.89 7.32
C ILE A 43 13.19 16.06 7.61
N VAL A 44 12.33 15.94 8.62
CA VAL A 44 11.30 16.94 8.93
C VAL A 44 11.85 18.13 9.72
N SER A 45 12.79 17.90 10.64
CA SER A 45 13.42 18.94 11.46
C SER A 45 14.63 19.61 10.82
N ASP A 46 14.95 19.25 9.58
CA ASP A 46 16.09 19.78 8.81
C ASP A 46 17.44 19.64 9.54
N SER A 47 17.56 18.61 10.40
CA SER A 47 18.80 18.29 11.12
C SER A 47 19.75 17.49 10.22
N THR A 48 21.05 17.60 10.48
CA THR A 48 22.16 17.04 9.67
C THR A 48 21.87 15.68 9.03
N LYS A 49 22.15 15.58 7.72
CA LYS A 49 21.90 14.42 6.88
C LYS A 49 22.68 13.18 7.35
N GLU A 50 21.97 12.14 7.75
CA GLU A 50 22.59 10.82 7.98
C GLU A 50 22.79 10.06 6.67
N PRO A 51 23.83 9.20 6.58
CA PRO A 51 24.22 8.53 5.32
C PRO A 51 23.31 7.37 4.88
N TYR A 52 22.26 7.01 5.64
CA TYR A 52 21.46 5.80 5.42
C TYR A 52 20.04 6.03 4.88
N THR A 53 19.72 7.23 4.37
CA THR A 53 18.38 7.64 3.92
C THR A 53 17.74 6.69 2.89
N PHE A 54 18.54 6.06 2.01
CA PHE A 54 18.02 5.15 0.98
C PHE A 54 17.37 3.87 1.56
N LEU A 55 17.87 3.39 2.71
CA LEU A 55 17.37 2.17 3.34
C LEU A 55 15.92 2.38 3.81
N ILE A 56 15.60 3.61 4.19
CA ILE A 56 14.32 4.01 4.75
C ILE A 56 13.31 4.22 3.64
N ASP A 57 13.73 4.88 2.55
CA ASP A 57 12.94 4.94 1.32
C ASP A 57 12.51 3.53 0.90
N TYR A 58 13.47 2.60 0.87
CA TYR A 58 13.20 1.20 0.54
C TYR A 58 12.27 0.51 1.54
N LEU A 59 12.53 0.66 2.84
CA LEU A 59 11.77 0.01 3.91
C LEU A 59 10.31 0.48 3.91
N ILE A 60 10.08 1.79 3.80
CA ILE A 60 8.73 2.37 3.72
C ILE A 60 8.02 1.88 2.46
N LEU A 61 8.68 1.92 1.30
CA LEU A 61 8.09 1.48 0.04
C LEU A 61 7.76 -0.01 0.03
N ILE A 62 8.53 -0.86 0.68
CA ILE A 62 8.22 -2.29 0.76
C ILE A 62 7.10 -2.54 1.76
N MET A 63 7.29 -2.10 3.00
CA MET A 63 6.45 -2.54 4.11
C MET A 63 5.00 -2.11 3.89
N PHE A 64 4.78 -0.84 3.55
CA PHE A 64 3.42 -0.31 3.34
C PHE A 64 2.78 -0.73 2.03
N SER A 65 3.55 -1.30 1.09
CA SER A 65 2.97 -1.88 -0.12
C SER A 65 2.54 -3.33 0.04
N ILE A 66 2.83 -3.95 1.19
CA ILE A 66 2.43 -5.33 1.49
C ILE A 66 1.31 -5.32 2.55
N THR A 67 1.21 -4.29 3.38
CA THR A 67 0.15 -4.16 4.41
C THR A 67 -1.25 -4.31 3.82
N GLY A 68 -1.53 -3.76 2.63
CA GLY A 68 -2.82 -3.93 1.96
C GLY A 68 -3.18 -5.39 1.64
N LEU A 69 -2.18 -6.25 1.47
CA LEU A 69 -2.32 -7.67 1.10
C LEU A 69 -2.36 -8.60 2.31
N THR A 70 -1.77 -8.21 3.45
CA THR A 70 -1.74 -9.05 4.68
C THR A 70 -3.13 -9.43 5.21
N THR A 71 -4.17 -8.73 4.74
CA THR A 71 -5.58 -9.02 5.06
C THR A 71 -6.11 -10.28 4.36
N THR A 72 -5.45 -10.78 3.32
CA THR A 72 -5.90 -11.99 2.62
C THR A 72 -5.36 -13.26 3.28
N HIS A 73 -6.30 -14.15 3.62
CA HIS A 73 -6.08 -15.27 4.53
C HIS A 73 -5.19 -16.41 3.98
N LEU A 74 -4.52 -16.24 2.84
CA LEU A 74 -4.14 -17.38 1.99
C LEU A 74 -2.66 -17.81 2.06
N TYR A 75 -1.84 -17.17 2.90
CA TYR A 75 -0.40 -17.43 2.96
C TYR A 75 -0.06 -18.51 3.99
N GLY A 76 -0.03 -19.77 3.56
CA GLY A 76 0.45 -20.87 4.39
C GLY A 76 0.22 -22.27 3.80
N PHE A 77 -0.91 -22.47 3.11
CA PHE A 77 -1.28 -23.78 2.54
C PHE A 77 -1.44 -23.77 1.00
N GLY A 78 -1.21 -22.63 0.34
CA GLY A 78 -1.49 -22.45 -1.10
C GLY A 78 -0.55 -23.20 -2.06
N SER A 79 0.54 -23.81 -1.59
CA SER A 79 1.42 -24.58 -2.49
C SER A 79 0.76 -25.84 -3.06
N LYS A 80 -0.24 -26.38 -2.36
CA LYS A 80 -0.96 -27.62 -2.77
C LYS A 80 -2.33 -27.35 -3.39
N LYS A 81 -2.92 -26.17 -3.16
CA LYS A 81 -4.24 -25.78 -3.67
C LYS A 81 -4.21 -24.33 -4.12
N ASP A 82 -4.79 -24.03 -5.29
CA ASP A 82 -4.90 -22.65 -5.77
C ASP A 82 -6.01 -21.89 -5.02
N LEU A 83 -5.68 -21.46 -3.81
CA LEU A 83 -6.58 -20.75 -2.91
C LEU A 83 -7.14 -19.44 -3.49
N LEU A 84 -6.39 -18.79 -4.40
CA LEU A 84 -6.85 -17.57 -5.09
C LEU A 84 -7.97 -17.90 -6.09
N SER A 85 -7.79 -18.96 -6.88
CA SER A 85 -8.80 -19.44 -7.82
C SER A 85 -10.06 -19.94 -7.10
N GLU A 86 -9.92 -20.67 -5.99
CA GLU A 86 -11.05 -21.16 -5.19
C GLU A 86 -11.86 -20.00 -4.58
N ARG A 87 -11.18 -18.98 -4.04
CA ARG A 87 -11.83 -17.77 -3.51
C ARG A 87 -12.57 -17.00 -4.60
N LEU A 88 -11.97 -16.88 -5.79
CA LEU A 88 -12.61 -16.22 -6.92
C LEU A 88 -13.82 -17.00 -7.44
N ALA A 89 -13.74 -18.33 -7.47
CA ALA A 89 -14.85 -19.22 -7.83
C ALA A 89 -16.02 -19.06 -6.85
N TYR A 90 -15.73 -19.03 -5.55
CA TYR A 90 -16.70 -18.78 -4.50
C TYR A 90 -17.38 -17.41 -4.66
N TRP A 91 -16.63 -16.36 -4.96
CA TRP A 91 -17.24 -15.04 -5.17
C TRP A 91 -18.12 -14.96 -6.42
N ARG A 92 -17.76 -15.71 -7.49
CA ARG A 92 -18.57 -15.78 -8.71
C ARG A 92 -19.86 -16.58 -8.54
N SER A 93 -19.94 -17.49 -7.56
CA SER A 93 -21.18 -18.22 -7.27
C SER A 93 -22.18 -17.41 -6.45
N LEU A 94 -21.74 -16.31 -5.82
CA LEU A 94 -22.63 -15.37 -5.16
C LEU A 94 -23.43 -14.56 -6.19
N PRO A 95 -24.66 -14.11 -5.87
CA PRO A 95 -25.48 -13.26 -6.73
C PRO A 95 -24.98 -11.80 -6.75
N ILE A 96 -23.69 -11.60 -7.06
CA ILE A 96 -22.94 -10.34 -7.02
C ILE A 96 -22.27 -10.16 -8.39
N LYS A 97 -22.33 -8.94 -8.94
CA LYS A 97 -21.69 -8.65 -10.24
C LYS A 97 -20.17 -8.66 -10.09
N ILE A 98 -19.44 -9.11 -11.12
CA ILE A 98 -17.96 -9.11 -11.14
C ILE A 98 -17.38 -7.75 -10.79
N GLU A 99 -17.97 -6.67 -11.30
CA GLU A 99 -17.53 -5.30 -11.02
C GLU A 99 -17.59 -4.95 -9.53
N GLN A 100 -18.59 -5.45 -8.80
CA GLN A 100 -18.72 -5.25 -7.36
C GLN A 100 -17.62 -5.99 -6.60
N ILE A 101 -17.21 -7.18 -7.09
CA ILE A 101 -16.07 -7.92 -6.55
C ILE A 101 -14.80 -7.08 -6.73
N VAL A 102 -14.53 -6.58 -7.94
CA VAL A 102 -13.33 -5.77 -8.21
C VAL A 102 -13.32 -4.51 -7.35
N TRP A 103 -14.42 -3.76 -7.28
CA TRP A 103 -14.52 -2.56 -6.44
C TRP A 103 -14.34 -2.87 -4.96
N SER A 104 -14.88 -3.97 -4.46
CA SER A 104 -14.70 -4.36 -3.06
C SER A 104 -13.24 -4.59 -2.72
N ARG A 105 -12.47 -5.16 -3.65
CA ARG A 105 -11.04 -5.44 -3.45
C ARG A 105 -10.19 -4.19 -3.54
N VAL A 106 -10.45 -3.33 -4.55
CA VAL A 106 -9.79 -2.03 -4.66
C VAL A 106 -10.05 -1.20 -3.41
N ALA A 107 -11.31 -1.04 -3.00
CA ALA A 107 -11.68 -0.28 -1.82
C ALA A 107 -11.08 -0.87 -0.53
N GLY A 108 -11.04 -2.19 -0.38
CA GLY A 108 -10.37 -2.85 0.74
C GLY A 108 -8.89 -2.44 0.82
N VAL A 109 -8.16 -2.58 -0.28
CA VAL A 109 -6.74 -2.17 -0.37
C VAL A 109 -6.57 -0.69 -0.05
N THR A 110 -7.43 0.20 -0.59
CA THR A 110 -7.41 1.63 -0.29
C THR A 110 -7.58 1.90 1.22
N ILE A 111 -8.61 1.32 1.85
CA ILE A 111 -8.92 1.56 3.27
C ILE A 111 -7.77 1.08 4.16
N PHE A 112 -7.28 -0.14 3.94
CA PHE A 112 -6.23 -0.71 4.80
C PHE A 112 -4.87 -0.03 4.60
N SER A 113 -4.50 0.30 3.37
CA SER A 113 -3.24 1.02 3.12
C SER A 113 -3.28 2.43 3.68
N LEU A 114 -4.41 3.15 3.52
CA LEU A 114 -4.59 4.48 4.10
C LEU A 114 -4.52 4.43 5.62
N LEU A 115 -5.24 3.49 6.25
CA LEU A 115 -5.25 3.35 7.72
C LEU A 115 -3.84 3.02 8.25
N SER A 116 -3.11 2.14 7.58
CA SER A 116 -1.74 1.77 7.97
C SER A 116 -0.79 2.97 7.91
N LEU A 117 -0.90 3.80 6.87
CA LEU A 117 -0.06 4.98 6.73
C LEU A 117 -0.45 6.09 7.71
N VAL A 118 -1.73 6.30 7.95
CA VAL A 118 -2.21 7.24 8.97
C VAL A 118 -1.68 6.83 10.34
N ALA A 119 -1.75 5.53 10.68
CA ALA A 119 -1.18 5.02 11.93
C ALA A 119 0.33 5.28 12.01
N TYR A 120 1.07 5.06 10.91
CA TYR A 120 2.51 5.32 10.85
C TYR A 120 2.85 6.79 11.11
N TYR A 121 2.24 7.73 10.38
CA TYR A 121 2.48 9.17 10.58
C TYR A 121 1.98 9.64 11.95
N LEU A 122 0.89 9.08 12.47
CA LEU A 122 0.44 9.39 13.82
C LEU A 122 1.48 8.97 14.87
N PHE A 123 2.02 7.74 14.77
CA PHE A 123 3.05 7.28 15.71
C PHE A 123 4.35 8.08 15.58
N VAL A 124 4.80 8.39 14.36
CA VAL A 124 6.00 9.21 14.18
C VAL A 124 5.79 10.62 14.75
N GLY A 125 4.65 11.25 14.48
CA GLY A 125 4.32 12.57 15.04
C GLY A 125 4.26 12.60 16.57
N ILE A 126 3.77 11.52 17.20
CA ILE A 126 3.82 11.37 18.67
C ILE A 126 5.27 11.30 19.16
N LEU A 127 6.11 10.47 18.56
CA LEU A 127 7.51 10.32 18.96
C LEU A 127 8.30 11.63 18.77
N MET A 128 8.11 12.33 17.65
CA MET A 128 8.73 13.64 17.42
C MET A 128 8.35 14.66 18.49
N LYS A 129 7.08 14.67 18.91
CA LYS A 129 6.61 15.56 19.98
C LYS A 129 7.19 15.19 21.35
N LEU A 130 7.38 13.90 21.63
CA LEU A 130 8.06 13.44 22.85
C LEU A 130 9.53 13.89 22.89
N ASP A 131 10.20 13.90 21.73
CA ASP A 131 11.57 14.40 21.59
C ASP A 131 11.66 15.95 21.48
N SER A 132 10.54 16.65 21.71
CA SER A 132 10.45 18.12 21.64
C SER A 132 10.87 18.73 20.29
N LEU A 133 10.76 17.95 19.20
CA LEU A 133 11.03 18.42 17.85
C LEU A 133 9.86 19.25 17.32
N SER A 134 10.15 20.46 16.86
CA SER A 134 9.17 21.33 16.20
C SER A 134 9.01 20.94 14.74
N PHE A 135 7.77 20.80 14.28
CA PHE A 135 7.46 20.62 12.87
C PHE A 135 6.13 21.28 12.50
N GLU A 136 5.98 21.66 11.24
CA GLU A 136 4.74 22.20 10.72
C GLU A 136 3.76 21.08 10.35
N LEU A 137 2.54 21.14 10.88
CA LEU A 137 1.53 20.09 10.70
C LEU A 137 1.08 19.94 9.23
N VAL A 138 0.92 21.04 8.51
CA VAL A 138 0.37 21.02 7.13
C VAL A 138 1.35 20.34 6.15
N PRO A 139 2.63 20.74 6.05
CA PRO A 139 3.60 20.04 5.21
C PRO A 139 3.77 18.57 5.61
N TYR A 140 3.72 18.27 6.91
CA TYR A 140 3.79 16.90 7.42
C TYR A 140 2.64 16.01 6.91
N MET A 141 1.40 16.50 6.98
CA MET A 141 0.23 15.78 6.47
C MET A 141 0.26 15.62 4.94
N LEU A 142 0.68 16.66 4.21
CA LEU A 142 0.79 16.61 2.75
C LEU A 142 1.89 15.67 2.28
N HIS A 143 3.00 15.58 3.04
CA HIS A 143 4.04 14.57 2.81
C HIS A 143 3.50 13.15 3.01
N GLY A 144 2.69 12.92 4.05
CA GLY A 144 1.98 11.65 4.21
C GLY A 144 1.09 11.32 3.02
N LEU A 145 0.36 12.30 2.48
CA LEU A 145 -0.50 12.11 1.30
C LEU A 145 0.30 11.78 0.03
N THR A 146 1.45 12.43 -0.20
CA THR A 146 2.29 12.15 -1.38
C THR A 146 2.93 10.76 -1.30
N VAL A 147 3.43 10.40 -0.12
CA VAL A 147 3.97 9.06 0.16
C VAL A 147 2.90 7.99 0.01
N TYR A 148 1.67 8.26 0.49
CA TYR A 148 0.51 7.39 0.28
C TYR A 148 0.26 7.12 -1.20
N ALA A 149 0.24 8.16 -2.04
CA ALA A 149 -0.06 8.01 -3.46
C ALA A 149 0.91 7.06 -4.15
N ILE A 150 2.21 7.13 -3.81
CA ILE A 150 3.24 6.24 -4.36
C ILE A 150 3.04 4.80 -3.86
N ILE A 151 2.86 4.61 -2.55
CA ILE A 151 2.62 3.30 -1.95
C ILE A 151 1.35 2.65 -2.51
N TYR A 152 0.30 3.45 -2.72
CA TYR A 152 -0.99 3.00 -3.23
C TYR A 152 -0.86 2.41 -4.64
N VAL A 153 -0.05 3.02 -5.52
CA VAL A 153 0.24 2.46 -6.85
C VAL A 153 0.83 1.04 -6.73
N PHE A 154 1.81 0.84 -5.83
CA PHE A 154 2.40 -0.48 -5.63
C PHE A 154 1.41 -1.49 -5.03
N ASN A 155 0.59 -1.06 -4.06
CA ASN A 155 -0.49 -1.89 -3.51
C ASN A 155 -1.45 -2.35 -4.62
N LEU A 156 -1.81 -1.47 -5.55
CA LEU A 156 -2.66 -1.82 -6.69
C LEU A 156 -1.98 -2.78 -7.67
N ILE A 157 -0.66 -2.67 -7.90
CA ILE A 157 0.08 -3.65 -8.70
C ILE A 157 -0.05 -5.05 -8.09
N TYR A 158 0.16 -5.17 -6.78
CA TYR A 158 -0.02 -6.44 -6.10
C TYR A 158 -1.46 -6.96 -6.19
N LEU A 159 -2.46 -6.08 -6.06
CA LEU A 159 -3.86 -6.47 -6.22
C LEU A 159 -4.17 -6.95 -7.64
N VAL A 160 -3.62 -6.28 -8.65
CA VAL A 160 -3.77 -6.69 -10.07
C VAL A 160 -3.21 -8.09 -10.26
N VAL A 161 -2.02 -8.38 -9.72
CA VAL A 161 -1.41 -9.71 -9.80
C VAL A 161 -2.24 -10.73 -9.01
N GLU A 162 -2.71 -10.39 -7.80
CA GLU A 162 -3.55 -11.27 -6.96
C GLU A 162 -4.80 -11.73 -7.73
N MET A 163 -5.49 -10.80 -8.39
CA MET A 163 -6.75 -11.09 -9.07
C MET A 163 -6.54 -11.75 -10.44
N SER A 164 -5.40 -11.51 -11.09
CA SER A 164 -5.14 -11.96 -12.45
C SER A 164 -4.42 -13.30 -12.55
N CYS A 165 -3.60 -13.65 -11.55
CA CYS A 165 -2.68 -14.79 -11.62
C CYS A 165 -3.10 -15.96 -10.71
N THR A 166 -2.55 -17.14 -10.98
CA THR A 166 -2.64 -18.30 -10.07
C THR A 166 -1.79 -18.06 -8.81
N TYR A 167 -2.08 -18.78 -7.72
CA TYR A 167 -1.30 -18.64 -6.49
C TYR A 167 0.21 -18.79 -6.70
N LYS A 168 0.65 -19.76 -7.52
CA LYS A 168 2.08 -19.97 -7.81
C LYS A 168 2.73 -18.77 -8.49
N GLN A 169 2.07 -18.21 -9.51
CA GLN A 169 2.54 -17.02 -10.20
C GLN A 169 2.57 -15.82 -9.25
N TYR A 170 1.50 -15.62 -8.48
CA TYR A 170 1.40 -14.55 -7.48
C TYR A 170 2.55 -14.60 -6.48
N MET A 171 2.90 -15.79 -5.97
CA MET A 171 4.05 -15.97 -5.06
C MET A 171 5.36 -15.54 -5.71
N ILE A 172 5.61 -15.92 -6.97
CA ILE A 172 6.83 -15.51 -7.70
C ILE A 172 6.88 -13.98 -7.80
N TYR A 173 5.77 -13.33 -8.15
CA TYR A 173 5.71 -11.87 -8.19
C TYR A 173 5.96 -11.23 -6.82
N CYS A 174 5.46 -11.82 -5.73
CA CYS A 174 5.73 -11.34 -4.38
C CYS A 174 7.20 -11.42 -3.98
N TRP A 175 7.93 -12.39 -4.53
CA TRP A 175 9.39 -12.45 -4.37
C TRP A 175 10.12 -11.42 -5.24
N ILE A 176 9.68 -11.24 -6.49
CA ILE A 176 10.38 -10.38 -7.46
C ILE A 176 10.16 -8.89 -7.18
N ILE A 177 8.94 -8.45 -6.87
CA ILE A 177 8.60 -7.02 -6.73
C ILE A 177 9.45 -6.31 -5.67
N PRO A 178 9.74 -6.88 -4.48
CA PRO A 178 10.70 -6.32 -3.52
C PRO A 178 12.07 -6.00 -4.14
N PHE A 179 12.65 -6.93 -4.91
CA PHE A 179 13.95 -6.71 -5.56
C PHE A 179 13.86 -5.65 -6.66
N VAL A 180 12.77 -5.61 -7.41
CA VAL A 180 12.54 -4.55 -8.41
C VAL A 180 12.48 -3.18 -7.72
N LYS A 181 11.79 -3.08 -6.58
CA LYS A 181 11.75 -1.85 -5.79
C LYS A 181 13.13 -1.46 -5.26
N LEU A 182 13.90 -2.44 -4.77
CA LEU A 182 15.28 -2.21 -4.32
C LEU A 182 16.11 -1.63 -5.45
N LEU A 183 16.02 -2.23 -6.64
CA LEU A 183 16.74 -1.77 -7.83
C LEU A 183 16.31 -0.36 -8.23
N ILE A 184 15.01 -0.05 -8.20
CA ILE A 184 14.51 1.32 -8.45
C ILE A 184 15.13 2.30 -7.43
N VAL A 185 15.12 1.95 -6.14
CA VAL A 185 15.72 2.77 -5.07
C VAL A 185 17.20 3.00 -5.28
N LEU A 186 17.95 1.94 -5.54
CA LEU A 186 19.38 2.03 -5.80
C LEU A 186 19.69 2.85 -7.05
N CYS A 187 18.91 2.70 -8.13
CA CYS A 187 19.09 3.47 -9.35
C CYS A 187 18.93 4.96 -9.10
N TYR A 188 17.84 5.43 -8.49
CA TYR A 188 17.67 6.86 -8.27
C TYR A 188 18.63 7.41 -7.20
N THR A 189 19.01 6.61 -6.21
CA THR A 189 19.94 7.03 -5.16
C THR A 189 21.36 7.15 -5.70
N LEU A 190 21.85 6.14 -6.44
CA LEU A 190 23.25 6.12 -6.91
C LEU A 190 23.47 7.01 -8.13
N ILE A 191 22.50 7.08 -9.05
CA ILE A 191 22.66 7.82 -10.31
C ILE A 191 22.33 9.30 -10.10
N TRP A 192 21.22 9.60 -9.39
CA TRP A 192 20.73 10.97 -9.25
C TRP A 192 20.98 11.59 -7.88
N LYS A 193 21.55 10.83 -6.91
CA LYS A 193 21.70 11.27 -5.51
C LYS A 193 20.39 11.78 -4.93
N PHE A 194 19.30 11.15 -5.35
CA PHE A 194 17.95 11.52 -4.98
C PHE A 194 17.49 10.63 -3.82
N PHE A 195 16.99 11.23 -2.75
CA PHE A 195 16.35 10.50 -1.65
C PHE A 195 14.86 10.80 -1.70
N LEU A 196 14.04 9.76 -1.78
CA LEU A 196 12.63 9.90 -2.13
C LEU A 196 11.85 10.63 -1.05
N LEU A 197 11.96 10.21 0.21
CA LEU A 197 11.21 10.82 1.32
C LEU A 197 11.63 12.27 1.55
N GLU A 198 12.93 12.54 1.56
CA GLU A 198 13.50 13.88 1.74
C GLU A 198 13.08 14.82 0.61
N SER A 199 13.26 14.39 -0.64
CA SER A 199 12.93 15.22 -1.81
C SER A 199 11.43 15.49 -1.91
N LEU A 200 10.58 14.51 -1.55
CA LEU A 200 9.15 14.73 -1.46
C LEU A 200 8.79 15.74 -0.38
N PHE A 201 9.48 15.72 0.77
CA PHE A 201 9.23 16.67 1.85
C PHE A 201 9.58 18.10 1.43
N TYR A 202 10.78 18.32 0.87
CA TYR A 202 11.18 19.63 0.35
C TYR A 202 10.26 20.12 -0.77
N ALA A 203 9.81 19.22 -1.65
CA ALA A 203 8.91 19.60 -2.72
C ALA A 203 7.51 19.94 -2.20
N VAL A 204 7.03 19.28 -1.15
CA VAL A 204 5.78 19.65 -0.44
C VAL A 204 5.91 21.00 0.24
N GLN A 205 7.05 21.32 0.86
CA GLN A 205 7.29 22.65 1.45
C GLN A 205 7.28 23.74 0.38
N ARG A 206 7.89 23.49 -0.79
CA ARG A 206 7.99 24.48 -1.87
C ARG A 206 6.67 24.70 -2.61
N THR A 207 5.94 23.62 -2.91
CA THR A 207 4.72 23.67 -3.74
C THR A 207 3.63 22.73 -3.20
N PRO A 208 3.05 23.03 -2.01
CA PRO A 208 2.14 22.12 -1.32
C PRO A 208 0.88 21.79 -2.13
N ILE A 209 0.29 22.80 -2.79
CA ILE A 209 -0.94 22.65 -3.58
C ILE A 209 -0.71 21.74 -4.79
N ILE A 210 0.40 21.92 -5.50
CA ILE A 210 0.73 21.14 -6.70
C ILE A 210 0.98 19.69 -6.32
N MET A 211 1.72 19.45 -5.23
CA MET A 211 2.00 18.09 -4.74
C MET A 211 0.74 17.38 -4.25
N ALA A 212 -0.15 18.09 -3.54
CA ALA A 212 -1.45 17.53 -3.15
C ALA A 212 -2.30 17.15 -4.37
N ALA A 213 -2.42 18.05 -5.35
CA ALA A 213 -3.18 17.81 -6.57
C ALA A 213 -2.60 16.63 -7.38
N ALA A 214 -1.28 16.58 -7.56
CA ALA A 214 -0.60 15.48 -8.26
C ALA A 214 -0.84 14.14 -7.56
N SER A 215 -0.83 14.10 -6.23
CA SER A 215 -1.09 12.90 -5.43
C SER A 215 -2.52 12.39 -5.61
N ILE A 216 -3.51 13.29 -5.55
CA ILE A 216 -4.92 12.94 -5.77
C ILE A 216 -5.15 12.41 -7.19
N ILE A 217 -4.55 13.08 -8.19
CA ILE A 217 -4.63 12.63 -9.59
C ILE A 217 -4.00 11.25 -9.75
N LEU A 218 -2.82 11.01 -9.14
CA LEU A 218 -2.14 9.71 -9.21
C LEU A 218 -2.98 8.60 -8.57
N ILE A 219 -3.61 8.86 -7.41
CA ILE A 219 -4.50 7.90 -6.75
C ILE A 219 -5.72 7.60 -7.62
N ALA A 220 -6.37 8.63 -8.16
CA ALA A 220 -7.55 8.45 -9.01
C ALA A 220 -7.22 7.70 -10.31
N ALA A 221 -6.15 8.10 -11.00
CA ALA A 221 -5.72 7.48 -12.25
C ALA A 221 -5.31 6.01 -12.03
N SER A 222 -4.51 5.72 -11.01
CA SER A 222 -4.09 4.35 -10.69
C SER A 222 -5.27 3.46 -10.29
N CYS A 223 -6.24 4.00 -9.52
CA CYS A 223 -7.47 3.30 -9.16
C CYS A 223 -8.30 2.90 -10.40
N LEU A 224 -8.52 3.84 -11.32
CA LEU A 224 -9.28 3.59 -12.55
C LEU A 224 -8.57 2.59 -13.48
N LEU A 225 -7.25 2.72 -13.62
CA LEU A 225 -6.45 1.79 -14.42
C LEU A 225 -6.47 0.38 -13.82
N ALA A 226 -6.25 0.25 -12.51
CA ALA A 226 -6.31 -1.04 -11.82
C ALA A 226 -7.70 -1.67 -11.95
N PHE A 227 -8.78 -0.90 -11.76
CA PHE A 227 -10.14 -1.38 -11.95
C PHE A 227 -10.36 -1.95 -13.35
N ARG A 228 -9.96 -1.21 -14.39
CA ARG A 228 -10.11 -1.64 -15.78
C ARG A 228 -9.35 -2.93 -16.06
N ILE A 229 -8.07 -2.98 -15.70
CA ILE A 229 -7.19 -4.14 -15.93
C ILE A 229 -7.75 -5.36 -15.19
N ILE A 230 -8.14 -5.22 -13.92
CA ILE A 230 -8.67 -6.34 -13.13
C ILE A 230 -10.00 -6.82 -13.71
N ASN A 231 -10.91 -5.92 -14.11
CA ASN A 231 -12.20 -6.31 -14.66
C ASN A 231 -12.05 -7.11 -15.97
N GLU A 232 -11.17 -6.68 -16.88
CA GLU A 232 -10.89 -7.40 -18.13
C GLU A 232 -10.26 -8.79 -17.86
N ARG A 233 -9.29 -8.86 -16.93
CA ARG A 233 -8.60 -10.12 -16.57
C ARG A 233 -9.50 -11.09 -15.81
N VAL A 234 -10.31 -10.59 -14.88
CA VAL A 234 -11.24 -11.44 -14.13
C VAL A 234 -12.34 -11.97 -15.04
N ARG A 235 -12.77 -11.28 -16.10
CA ARG A 235 -13.76 -11.84 -17.04
C ARG A 235 -13.19 -12.98 -17.90
N THR A 236 -11.92 -12.89 -18.28
CA THR A 236 -11.29 -13.82 -19.23
C THR A 236 -10.68 -15.06 -18.57
N ARG A 237 -10.54 -15.08 -17.24
CA ARG A 237 -9.92 -16.18 -16.51
C ARG A 237 -10.84 -17.41 -16.43
N ASN A 238 -10.41 -18.50 -17.06
CA ASN A 238 -10.94 -19.85 -16.88
C ASN A 238 -10.51 -20.40 -15.51
N ILE A 239 -11.49 -20.83 -14.71
CA ILE A 239 -11.30 -21.30 -13.31
C ILE A 239 -11.12 -22.82 -13.22
N LEU A 240 -11.35 -23.54 -14.32
CA LEU A 240 -11.42 -25.02 -14.34
C LEU A 240 -10.10 -25.73 -14.70
N ASN A 241 -8.98 -25.02 -14.81
CA ASN A 241 -7.66 -25.59 -15.10
C ASN A 241 -6.72 -25.54 -13.89
#